data_AF-A0A1V0U0N1-F1
#
_entry.id   AF-A0A1V0U0N1-F1
#
_cell.length_a   1.000
_cell.length_b   1.000
_cell.length_c   1.000
_cell.angle_alpha   90.00
_cell.angle_beta   90.00
_cell.angle_gamma   90.00
#
_symmetry.space_group_name_H-M   'P 1'
#
loop_
_entity.id
_entity.type
_entity.pdbx_description
1 polymer ?
#
loop_
_entity_poly.entity_id
_entity_poly.type
_entity_poly.pdbx_seq_one_letter_code
_entity_poly.pdbx_strand_id
1 'polypeptide(L)'
;MYGVRVLKVDPDRLRARIQVLVVYYDTESRTHIPLPGEEPGVFLHFLWESAAGYLSDDDERKGPLGRVLSIDDILNYAWVDTHARRFISEVRRTETLNDPPTGQQWEELHDFSYERGGTWQDEHLLIQGEYEIRVTDRKWLEHLAKGQAWGSAAFPLNGDSWTADDAPYIPDLARPVVTLRPFETTKGSVTYDCVEHMEFSDDGTYLAVCSDQGRVWVYDTADWSEVVHTHAGDWIVPLMMWVPGSHVLVVKSYSTGDEPEEESQWAYDVNQRTNVEAPFQRGHRRSGDGAYRISPNGAGEGGFDLHGQSREPSRPLSHAGGRDPIQCHAFSGDSSRLFLGAQENLYVVDPAKGEVVDKVMSASERLFELAANPDGRYLAIGSFSRKLSYLEFGENRPHELCIWRMADKKIVLGHQFRAYIDELAWSPNDGRWLAVALEPMGEGQFHRGETEIAVFRMGPDVGH
;
A
#
# COMPACT_ATOMS: atom_id res chain seq x y z
N MET A 1 -3.45 -9.73 -23.27
CA MET A 1 -4.08 -10.10 -24.56
C MET A 1 -5.21 -9.14 -24.85
N TYR A 2 -4.89 -8.07 -25.56
CA TYR A 2 -5.85 -7.03 -25.89
C TYR A 2 -5.84 -6.71 -27.38
N GLY A 3 -6.98 -6.31 -27.90
CA GLY A 3 -7.07 -5.53 -29.12
C GLY A 3 -7.02 -4.06 -28.78
N VAL A 4 -6.19 -3.28 -29.46
CA VAL A 4 -6.07 -1.83 -29.24
C VAL A 4 -6.47 -1.12 -30.52
N ARG A 5 -7.32 -0.09 -30.42
CA ARG A 5 -7.73 0.74 -31.56
C ARG A 5 -7.72 2.21 -31.20
N VAL A 6 -7.07 3.03 -32.03
CA VAL A 6 -7.04 4.48 -31.87
C VAL A 6 -8.31 5.10 -32.44
N LEU A 7 -9.13 5.68 -31.57
CA LEU A 7 -10.37 6.35 -31.95
C LEU A 7 -10.14 7.81 -32.33
N LYS A 8 -9.20 8.48 -31.64
CA LYS A 8 -8.84 9.87 -31.87
C LYS A 8 -7.43 10.18 -31.35
N VAL A 9 -6.72 11.09 -32.01
CA VAL A 9 -5.48 11.70 -31.53
C VAL A 9 -5.62 13.21 -31.59
N ASP A 10 -5.24 13.91 -30.53
CA ASP A 10 -5.27 15.36 -30.39
C ASP A 10 -3.93 15.84 -29.79
N PRO A 11 -2.88 16.01 -30.62
CA PRO A 11 -1.54 16.33 -30.14
C PRO A 11 -1.45 17.69 -29.45
N ASP A 12 -2.29 18.65 -29.82
CA ASP A 12 -2.27 20.00 -29.23
C ASP A 12 -2.85 20.00 -27.80
N ARG A 13 -3.71 19.04 -27.48
CA ARG A 13 -4.20 18.79 -26.12
C ARG A 13 -3.41 17.71 -25.36
N LEU A 14 -2.39 17.13 -25.99
CA LEU A 14 -1.63 15.99 -25.48
C LEU A 14 -2.52 14.77 -25.17
N ARG A 15 -3.58 14.55 -25.96
CA ARG A 15 -4.59 13.51 -25.68
C ARG A 15 -4.78 12.53 -26.83
N ALA A 16 -5.12 11.31 -26.48
CA ALA A 16 -5.68 10.34 -27.43
C ALA A 16 -6.85 9.58 -26.80
N ARG A 17 -7.77 9.11 -27.65
CA ARG A 17 -8.85 8.20 -27.26
C ARG A 17 -8.57 6.84 -27.87
N ILE A 18 -8.52 5.81 -27.02
CA ILE A 18 -8.17 4.44 -27.40
C ILE A 18 -9.28 3.52 -26.92
N GLN A 19 -9.66 2.57 -27.78
CA GLN A 19 -10.51 1.44 -27.43
C GLN A 19 -9.61 0.25 -27.13
N VAL A 20 -9.90 -0.44 -26.03
CA VAL A 20 -9.24 -1.69 -25.65
C VAL A 20 -10.30 -2.78 -25.64
N LEU A 21 -10.03 -3.88 -26.32
CA LEU A 21 -10.87 -5.06 -26.39
C LEU A 21 -10.17 -6.21 -25.68
N VAL A 22 -10.88 -6.97 -24.85
CA VAL A 22 -10.38 -8.27 -24.39
C VAL A 22 -10.54 -9.24 -25.55
N VAL A 23 -9.43 -9.89 -25.93
CA VAL A 23 -9.41 -10.78 -27.11
C VAL A 23 -9.05 -12.22 -26.77
N TYR A 24 -8.97 -12.51 -25.47
CA TYR A 24 -8.74 -13.84 -24.94
C TYR A 24 -9.72 -14.17 -23.82
N TYR A 25 -10.34 -15.34 -23.96
CA TYR A 25 -11.33 -15.89 -23.05
C TYR A 25 -10.99 -17.35 -22.78
N ASP A 26 -11.21 -17.80 -21.55
CA ASP A 26 -11.38 -19.22 -21.26
C ASP A 26 -12.89 -19.47 -21.21
N THR A 27 -13.43 -19.96 -22.32
CA THR A 27 -14.88 -20.15 -22.49
C THR A 27 -15.42 -21.32 -21.65
N GLU A 28 -14.58 -22.31 -21.34
CA GLU A 28 -14.93 -23.45 -20.49
C GLU A 28 -15.06 -23.01 -19.03
N SER A 29 -14.06 -22.30 -18.51
CA SER A 29 -14.05 -21.78 -17.15
C SER A 29 -14.88 -20.50 -16.97
N ARG A 30 -15.33 -19.89 -18.08
CA ARG A 30 -16.00 -18.57 -18.12
C ARG A 30 -15.17 -17.48 -17.43
N THR A 31 -13.89 -17.44 -17.75
CA THR A 31 -12.95 -16.45 -17.22
C THR A 31 -12.25 -15.69 -18.34
N HIS A 32 -11.71 -14.52 -18.01
CA HIS A 32 -10.96 -13.68 -18.94
C HIS A 32 -10.00 -12.80 -18.16
N ILE A 33 -9.03 -12.22 -18.87
CA ILE A 33 -8.21 -11.14 -18.30
C ILE A 33 -9.08 -9.89 -18.11
N PRO A 34 -8.98 -9.15 -16.98
CA PRO A 34 -9.77 -7.94 -16.79
C PRO A 34 -9.35 -6.85 -17.79
N LEU A 35 -10.23 -5.87 -18.02
CA LEU A 35 -9.85 -4.65 -18.73
C LEU A 35 -8.74 -3.90 -17.97
N PRO A 36 -7.75 -3.28 -18.67
CA PRO A 36 -6.71 -2.51 -18.01
C PRO A 36 -7.31 -1.42 -17.10
N GLY A 37 -6.81 -1.25 -15.89
CA GLY A 37 -7.27 -0.18 -15.01
C GLY A 37 -6.88 1.21 -15.54
N GLU A 38 -6.91 2.19 -14.65
CA GLU A 38 -6.55 3.59 -14.98
C GLU A 38 -5.06 3.86 -14.71
N GLU A 39 -4.25 2.80 -14.54
CA GLU A 39 -2.80 2.87 -14.41
C GLU A 39 -2.10 3.15 -15.75
N PRO A 40 -1.10 4.05 -15.80
CA PRO A 40 -0.36 4.36 -17.02
C PRO A 40 0.44 3.20 -17.64
N GLY A 41 0.84 2.19 -16.85
CA GLY A 41 1.81 1.17 -17.27
C GLY A 41 1.38 0.40 -18.52
N VAL A 42 0.18 -0.16 -18.54
CA VAL A 42 -0.35 -0.91 -19.69
C VAL A 42 -0.46 -0.03 -20.94
N PHE A 43 -0.86 1.23 -20.76
CA PHE A 43 -0.97 2.17 -21.88
C PHE A 43 0.40 2.58 -22.39
N LEU A 44 1.43 2.63 -21.55
CA LEU A 44 2.80 2.81 -22.00
C LEU A 44 3.25 1.64 -22.88
N HIS A 45 2.90 0.40 -22.51
CA HIS A 45 3.13 -0.76 -23.40
C HIS A 45 2.43 -0.59 -24.75
N PHE A 46 1.13 -0.23 -24.75
CA PHE A 46 0.39 -0.01 -26.00
C PHE A 46 1.05 1.04 -26.89
N LEU A 47 1.42 2.20 -26.33
CA LEU A 47 2.10 3.24 -27.09
C LEU A 47 3.46 2.79 -27.57
N TRP A 48 4.23 2.09 -26.74
CA TRP A 48 5.54 1.58 -27.09
C TRP A 48 5.47 0.53 -28.21
N GLU A 49 4.53 -0.41 -28.19
CA GLU A 49 4.34 -1.42 -29.26
C GLU A 49 4.11 -0.76 -30.62
N SER A 50 3.24 0.27 -30.65
CA SER A 50 2.98 1.06 -31.85
C SER A 50 4.23 1.84 -32.31
N ALA A 51 5.02 2.39 -31.38
CA ALA A 51 6.20 3.18 -31.68
C ALA A 51 7.44 2.35 -32.06
N ALA A 52 7.61 1.17 -31.46
CA ALA A 52 8.76 0.30 -31.63
C ALA A 52 8.74 -0.44 -32.97
N GLY A 53 7.61 -0.46 -33.67
CA GLY A 53 7.53 -1.07 -34.99
C GLY A 53 7.55 -2.60 -34.95
N TYR A 54 7.21 -3.21 -33.81
CA TYR A 54 7.09 -4.67 -33.61
C TYR A 54 6.09 -5.35 -34.57
N LEU A 55 5.37 -4.56 -35.37
CA LEU A 55 4.46 -4.97 -36.43
C LEU A 55 5.10 -4.94 -37.84
N SER A 56 6.41 -4.71 -37.96
CA SER A 56 7.16 -4.76 -39.24
C SER A 56 8.57 -5.31 -39.05
N ASP A 57 9.01 -6.21 -39.94
CA ASP A 57 10.34 -6.87 -39.96
C ASP A 57 11.56 -5.92 -40.15
N ASP A 58 11.34 -4.60 -40.16
CA ASP A 58 12.41 -3.61 -40.31
C ASP A 58 12.85 -3.09 -38.93
N ASP A 59 14.12 -3.30 -38.61
CA ASP A 59 14.82 -2.96 -37.35
C ASP A 59 14.93 -1.44 -37.06
N GLU A 60 14.20 -0.60 -37.79
CA GLU A 60 14.14 0.84 -37.52
C GLU A 60 13.03 1.13 -36.51
N ARG A 61 13.41 1.46 -35.27
CA ARG A 61 12.51 2.04 -34.25
C ARG A 61 11.84 3.31 -34.81
N LYS A 62 10.59 3.21 -35.27
CA LYS A 62 9.92 4.24 -36.07
C LYS A 62 9.46 5.46 -35.25
N GLY A 63 9.09 5.29 -33.99
CA GLY A 63 8.53 6.35 -33.13
C GLY A 63 9.43 6.82 -31.98
N PRO A 64 9.20 8.03 -31.41
CA PRO A 64 9.99 8.58 -30.30
C PRO A 64 10.07 7.68 -29.06
N LEU A 65 8.97 7.01 -28.68
CA LEU A 65 8.95 6.10 -27.53
C LEU A 65 9.86 4.88 -27.74
N GLY A 66 9.83 4.25 -28.93
CA GLY A 66 10.70 3.11 -29.24
C GLY A 66 12.19 3.46 -29.26
N ARG A 67 12.54 4.75 -29.44
CA ARG A 67 13.94 5.23 -29.35
C ARG A 67 14.41 5.46 -27.92
N VAL A 68 13.50 5.79 -27.01
CA VAL A 68 13.83 6.11 -25.60
C VAL A 68 13.70 4.90 -24.69
N LEU A 69 12.80 3.96 -25.01
CA LEU A 69 12.58 2.74 -24.24
C LEU A 69 13.02 1.51 -25.04
N SER A 70 13.93 0.75 -24.47
CA SER A 70 14.33 -0.56 -24.98
C SER A 70 13.29 -1.64 -24.65
N ILE A 71 13.46 -2.83 -25.25
CA ILE A 71 12.68 -4.01 -24.89
C ILE A 71 12.90 -4.38 -23.41
N ASP A 72 14.14 -4.26 -22.92
CA ASP A 72 14.47 -4.58 -21.53
C ASP A 72 13.79 -3.62 -20.55
N ASP A 73 13.68 -2.33 -20.90
CA ASP A 73 12.99 -1.33 -20.07
C ASP A 73 11.49 -1.64 -19.94
N ILE A 74 10.83 -1.94 -21.07
CA ILE A 74 9.39 -2.18 -21.08
C ILE A 74 9.01 -3.54 -20.48
N LEU A 75 9.89 -4.55 -20.57
CA LEU A 75 9.67 -5.86 -19.93
C LEU A 75 10.04 -5.87 -18.44
N ASN A 76 10.69 -4.81 -17.94
CA ASN A 76 10.91 -4.61 -16.51
C ASN A 76 9.67 -3.97 -15.87
N TYR A 77 8.69 -4.80 -15.49
CA TYR A 77 7.39 -4.34 -14.98
C TYR A 77 7.51 -3.44 -13.73
N ALA A 78 8.43 -3.75 -12.80
CA ALA A 78 8.66 -2.92 -11.63
C ALA A 78 9.14 -1.51 -12.00
N TRP A 79 9.96 -1.40 -13.05
CA TRP A 79 10.36 -0.11 -13.61
C TRP A 79 9.18 0.59 -14.28
N VAL A 80 8.38 -0.11 -15.09
CA VAL A 80 7.20 0.46 -15.76
C VAL A 80 6.20 1.01 -14.75
N ASP A 81 5.89 0.26 -13.69
CA ASP A 81 4.93 0.65 -12.65
C ASP A 81 5.30 1.97 -11.98
N THR A 82 6.60 2.19 -11.78
CA THR A 82 7.13 3.39 -11.12
C THR A 82 7.42 4.54 -12.08
N HIS A 83 7.65 4.27 -13.37
CA HIS A 83 8.15 5.28 -14.33
C HIS A 83 7.15 5.67 -15.43
N ALA A 84 6.09 4.92 -15.66
CA ALA A 84 5.17 5.16 -16.79
C ALA A 84 4.54 6.56 -16.78
N ARG A 85 4.36 7.13 -15.58
CA ARG A 85 3.86 8.50 -15.38
C ARG A 85 4.70 9.60 -16.02
N ARG A 86 5.99 9.33 -16.26
CA ARG A 86 6.89 10.25 -16.99
C ARG A 86 6.49 10.41 -18.44
N PHE A 87 5.72 9.47 -18.99
CA PHE A 87 5.25 9.46 -20.38
C PHE A 87 3.75 9.74 -20.49
N ILE A 88 2.97 9.20 -19.56
CA ILE A 88 1.50 9.31 -19.53
C ILE A 88 1.07 9.87 -18.17
N SER A 89 0.60 11.12 -18.17
CA SER A 89 0.18 11.84 -16.95
C SER A 89 -1.20 11.42 -16.43
N GLU A 90 -2.07 10.91 -17.29
CA GLU A 90 -3.46 10.57 -16.93
C GLU A 90 -3.98 9.49 -17.87
N VAL A 91 -4.71 8.54 -17.30
CA VAL A 91 -5.55 7.57 -18.03
C VAL A 91 -6.91 7.61 -17.36
N ARG A 92 -7.97 7.68 -18.15
CA ARG A 92 -9.34 7.66 -17.65
C ARG A 92 -10.21 6.75 -18.50
N ARG A 93 -10.88 5.78 -17.89
CA ARG A 93 -11.86 4.95 -18.58
C ARG A 93 -13.17 5.73 -18.71
N THR A 94 -13.64 5.93 -19.93
CA THR A 94 -14.83 6.74 -20.22
C THR A 94 -16.07 5.91 -20.47
N GLU A 95 -15.91 4.71 -21.05
CA GLU A 95 -17.01 3.80 -21.37
C GLU A 95 -16.56 2.35 -21.17
N THR A 96 -17.51 1.48 -20.83
CA THR A 96 -17.33 0.03 -20.73
C THR A 96 -18.51 -0.66 -21.40
N LEU A 97 -18.24 -1.70 -22.18
CA LEU A 97 -19.24 -2.52 -22.86
C LEU A 97 -18.99 -4.00 -22.57
N ASN A 98 -20.07 -4.76 -22.36
CA ASN A 98 -20.07 -6.22 -22.16
C ASN A 98 -19.28 -6.72 -20.93
N ASP A 99 -19.04 -5.87 -19.92
CA ASP A 99 -18.34 -6.26 -18.68
C ASP A 99 -19.32 -6.21 -17.47
N PRO A 100 -19.71 -7.37 -16.88
CA PRO A 100 -19.33 -8.72 -17.27
C PRO A 100 -20.12 -9.24 -18.49
N PRO A 101 -19.61 -10.25 -19.23
CA PRO A 101 -20.36 -10.87 -20.33
C PRO A 101 -21.61 -11.60 -19.82
N THR A 102 -22.69 -11.49 -20.57
CA THR A 102 -23.93 -12.23 -20.31
C THR A 102 -23.76 -13.73 -20.58
N GLY A 103 -24.64 -14.56 -20.00
CA GLY A 103 -24.62 -16.01 -20.23
C GLY A 103 -24.73 -16.41 -21.72
N GLN A 104 -25.52 -15.66 -22.50
CA GLN A 104 -25.63 -15.88 -23.95
C GLN A 104 -24.34 -15.50 -24.68
N GLN A 105 -23.70 -14.38 -24.30
CA GLN A 105 -22.40 -14.00 -24.88
C GLN A 105 -21.36 -15.09 -24.65
N TRP A 106 -21.32 -15.71 -23.46
CA TRP A 106 -20.41 -16.85 -23.19
C TRP A 106 -20.61 -18.05 -24.12
N GLU A 107 -21.82 -18.28 -24.63
CA GLU A 107 -22.08 -19.38 -25.57
C GLU A 107 -21.58 -19.08 -27.00
N GLU A 108 -21.41 -17.80 -27.33
CA GLU A 108 -21.01 -17.33 -28.65
C GLU A 108 -19.53 -16.89 -28.72
N LEU A 109 -18.88 -16.65 -27.56
CA LEU A 109 -17.48 -16.27 -27.49
C LEU A 109 -16.53 -17.39 -27.92
N HIS A 110 -15.36 -16.99 -28.42
CA HIS A 110 -14.26 -17.87 -28.77
C HIS A 110 -13.05 -17.60 -27.87
N ASP A 111 -12.23 -18.62 -27.64
CA ASP A 111 -11.07 -18.50 -26.76
C ASP A 111 -10.09 -17.41 -27.23
N PHE A 112 -9.88 -17.27 -28.55
CA PHE A 112 -8.98 -16.25 -29.11
C PHE A 112 -9.63 -15.52 -30.29
N SER A 113 -9.58 -14.20 -30.24
CA SER A 113 -9.93 -13.32 -31.35
C SER A 113 -8.68 -12.62 -31.88
N TYR A 114 -8.23 -12.97 -33.08
CA TYR A 114 -7.04 -12.35 -33.68
C TYR A 114 -7.40 -11.07 -34.44
N GLU A 115 -6.53 -10.07 -34.34
CA GLU A 115 -6.65 -8.84 -35.13
C GLU A 115 -6.46 -9.17 -36.63
N ARG A 116 -7.40 -8.71 -37.45
CA ARG A 116 -7.31 -8.77 -38.92
C ARG A 116 -7.83 -7.47 -39.53
N GLY A 117 -6.92 -6.68 -40.11
CA GLY A 117 -7.28 -5.45 -40.82
C GLY A 117 -7.91 -4.38 -39.93
N GLY A 118 -7.53 -4.35 -38.66
CA GLY A 118 -8.02 -3.44 -37.62
C GLY A 118 -9.34 -3.85 -36.98
N THR A 119 -9.79 -5.09 -37.19
CA THR A 119 -11.04 -5.64 -36.66
C THR A 119 -10.81 -6.99 -35.99
N TRP A 120 -11.74 -7.37 -35.12
CA TRP A 120 -11.76 -8.67 -34.45
C TRP A 120 -13.00 -9.45 -34.84
N GLN A 121 -12.89 -10.77 -34.83
CA GLN A 121 -14.04 -11.65 -35.02
C GLN A 121 -15.10 -11.36 -33.94
N ASP A 122 -16.36 -11.25 -34.36
CA ASP A 122 -17.52 -11.06 -33.47
C ASP A 122 -17.35 -9.95 -32.42
N GLU A 123 -16.69 -8.86 -32.83
CA GLU A 123 -16.24 -7.77 -31.96
C GLU A 123 -17.32 -7.21 -31.01
N HIS A 124 -18.57 -7.16 -31.47
CA HIS A 124 -19.73 -6.71 -30.70
C HIS A 124 -20.02 -7.55 -29.44
N LEU A 125 -19.51 -8.79 -29.36
CA LEU A 125 -19.61 -9.66 -28.19
C LEU A 125 -18.48 -9.43 -27.18
N LEU A 126 -17.33 -8.91 -27.64
CA LEU A 126 -16.13 -8.76 -26.83
C LEU A 126 -16.35 -7.71 -25.73
N ILE A 127 -15.63 -7.87 -24.64
CA ILE A 127 -15.51 -6.87 -23.58
C ILE A 127 -14.70 -5.71 -24.13
N GLN A 128 -15.20 -4.49 -23.95
CA GLN A 128 -14.56 -3.30 -24.47
C GLN A 128 -14.50 -2.20 -23.41
N GLY A 129 -13.40 -1.45 -23.41
CA GLY A 129 -13.29 -0.20 -22.67
C GLY A 129 -12.79 0.92 -23.58
N GLU A 130 -13.39 2.10 -23.47
CA GLU A 130 -12.83 3.32 -24.06
C GLU A 130 -12.04 4.09 -23.01
N TYR A 131 -10.87 4.59 -23.39
CA TYR A 131 -9.95 5.31 -22.53
C TYR A 131 -9.53 6.62 -23.17
N GLU A 132 -9.54 7.69 -22.38
CA GLU A 132 -8.83 8.93 -22.68
C GLU A 132 -7.47 8.88 -21.99
N ILE A 133 -6.40 9.00 -22.78
CA ILE A 133 -5.03 9.09 -22.26
C ILE A 133 -4.49 10.51 -22.46
N ARG A 134 -3.73 11.01 -21.49
CA ARG A 134 -3.00 12.27 -21.57
C ARG A 134 -1.50 12.04 -21.42
N VAL A 135 -0.73 12.37 -22.44
CA VAL A 135 0.74 12.23 -22.44
C VAL A 135 1.44 13.47 -21.87
N THR A 136 2.69 13.31 -21.44
CA THR A 136 3.51 14.40 -20.89
C THR A 136 4.16 15.29 -21.96
N ASP A 137 4.34 14.77 -23.18
CA ASP A 137 4.95 15.46 -24.31
C ASP A 137 4.24 15.05 -25.61
N ARG A 138 4.02 16.00 -26.53
CA ARG A 138 3.30 15.76 -27.79
C ARG A 138 3.96 14.67 -28.64
N LYS A 139 5.28 14.52 -28.53
CA LYS A 139 6.04 13.55 -29.33
C LYS A 139 5.65 12.10 -29.03
N TRP A 140 5.10 11.84 -27.84
CA TRP A 140 4.60 10.50 -27.46
C TRP A 140 3.34 10.08 -28.23
N LEU A 141 2.75 10.94 -29.06
CA LEU A 141 1.60 10.64 -29.91
C LEU A 141 1.93 10.59 -31.40
N GLU A 142 3.16 10.91 -31.82
CA GLU A 142 3.53 11.09 -33.24
C GLU A 142 3.35 9.83 -34.10
N HIS A 143 3.41 8.65 -33.47
CA HIS A 143 3.27 7.36 -34.14
C HIS A 143 1.81 6.86 -34.22
N LEU A 144 0.84 7.61 -33.66
CA LEU A 144 -0.56 7.22 -33.64
C LEU A 144 -1.36 7.87 -34.77
N ALA A 145 -2.22 7.07 -35.41
CA ALA A 145 -3.21 7.55 -36.37
C ALA A 145 -4.61 7.05 -36.04
N LYS A 146 -5.64 7.87 -36.30
CA LYS A 146 -7.04 7.44 -36.15
C LYS A 146 -7.32 6.21 -37.00
N GLY A 147 -7.94 5.19 -36.40
CA GLY A 147 -8.27 3.92 -37.04
C GLY A 147 -7.14 2.89 -37.01
N GLN A 148 -5.93 3.27 -36.59
CA GLN A 148 -4.85 2.32 -36.34
C GLN A 148 -5.26 1.33 -35.25
N ALA A 149 -4.97 0.06 -35.46
CA ALA A 149 -5.29 -1.01 -34.54
C ALA A 149 -4.24 -2.12 -34.58
N TRP A 150 -4.05 -2.80 -33.46
CA TRP A 150 -3.11 -3.91 -33.31
C TRP A 150 -3.52 -4.82 -32.15
N GLY A 151 -2.99 -6.05 -32.15
CA GLY A 151 -3.04 -6.95 -30.99
C GLY A 151 -1.88 -6.68 -30.05
N SER A 152 -2.13 -6.77 -28.74
CA SER A 152 -1.15 -6.59 -27.68
C SER A 152 -1.11 -7.79 -26.75
N ALA A 153 0.10 -8.23 -26.41
CA ALA A 153 0.35 -9.25 -25.40
C ALA A 153 0.41 -8.65 -23.98
N ALA A 154 0.28 -7.32 -23.84
CA ALA A 154 0.25 -6.67 -22.54
C ALA A 154 -0.89 -7.21 -21.66
N PHE A 155 -0.69 -7.09 -20.37
CA PHE A 155 -1.59 -7.47 -19.30
C PHE A 155 -1.61 -6.33 -18.26
N PRO A 156 -2.60 -6.27 -17.36
CA PRO A 156 -2.65 -5.27 -16.31
C PRO A 156 -1.34 -5.24 -15.51
N LEU A 157 -0.93 -4.09 -15.01
CA LEU A 157 0.26 -3.96 -14.17
C LEU A 157 -0.10 -3.25 -12.87
N ASN A 158 0.82 -3.25 -11.90
CA ASN A 158 0.63 -2.64 -10.57
C ASN A 158 0.91 -1.14 -10.56
N GLY A 159 0.68 -0.46 -11.68
CA GLY A 159 1.04 0.93 -11.83
C GLY A 159 0.36 1.83 -10.81
N ASP A 160 1.01 2.95 -10.55
CA ASP A 160 0.48 3.99 -9.68
C ASP A 160 -0.71 4.70 -10.33
N SER A 161 -1.76 4.98 -9.55
CA SER A 161 -2.99 5.67 -9.99
C SER A 161 -3.27 7.01 -9.27
N TRP A 162 -2.33 7.50 -8.46
CA TRP A 162 -2.40 8.82 -7.82
C TRP A 162 -2.56 9.99 -8.81
N THR A 163 -3.01 11.14 -8.35
CA THR A 163 -3.24 12.37 -9.12
C THR A 163 -2.39 13.49 -8.54
N ALA A 164 -2.28 14.63 -9.24
CA ALA A 164 -1.55 15.78 -8.70
C ALA A 164 -2.04 16.21 -7.30
N ASP A 165 -3.33 16.00 -7.00
CA ASP A 165 -3.93 16.33 -5.70
C ASP A 165 -3.49 15.38 -4.57
N ASP A 166 -3.06 14.16 -4.91
CA ASP A 166 -2.51 13.20 -3.94
C ASP A 166 -1.03 13.43 -3.66
N ALA A 167 -0.31 14.05 -4.60
CA ALA A 167 1.14 14.17 -4.53
C ALA A 167 1.65 14.68 -3.17
N PRO A 168 1.03 15.68 -2.50
CA PRO A 168 1.45 16.15 -1.18
C PRO A 168 1.27 15.14 -0.04
N TYR A 169 0.47 14.10 -0.23
CA TYR A 169 0.01 13.18 0.82
C TYR A 169 0.53 11.74 0.64
N ILE A 170 1.32 11.49 -0.40
CA ILE A 170 1.89 10.18 -0.68
C ILE A 170 3.42 10.26 -0.68
N PRO A 171 4.12 9.15 -0.35
CA PRO A 171 5.57 9.08 -0.40
C PRO A 171 6.11 8.69 -1.79
N ASP A 172 7.41 8.90 -2.01
CA ASP A 172 8.16 8.15 -3.04
C ASP A 172 8.69 6.83 -2.43
N LEU A 173 7.91 5.76 -2.55
CA LEU A 173 8.27 4.45 -1.96
C LEU A 173 9.50 3.79 -2.60
N ALA A 174 10.00 4.30 -3.73
CA ALA A 174 11.23 3.78 -4.33
C ALA A 174 12.50 4.38 -3.70
N ARG A 175 12.36 5.45 -2.90
CA ARG A 175 13.51 6.24 -2.39
C ARG A 175 13.27 6.67 -0.94
N PRO A 176 13.70 5.87 0.05
CA PRO A 176 13.71 6.34 1.42
C PRO A 176 14.67 7.53 1.57
N VAL A 177 14.29 8.51 2.40
CA VAL A 177 15.17 9.63 2.74
C VAL A 177 16.29 9.21 3.70
N VAL A 178 16.03 8.20 4.52
CA VAL A 178 17.00 7.57 5.41
C VAL A 178 16.62 6.10 5.64
N THR A 179 17.62 5.27 5.88
CA THR A 179 17.47 3.91 6.38
C THR A 179 18.13 3.82 7.75
N LEU A 180 17.34 3.61 8.80
CA LEU A 180 17.82 3.44 10.17
C LEU A 180 18.11 1.96 10.44
N ARG A 181 19.12 1.68 11.24
CA ARG A 181 19.61 0.32 11.51
C ARG A 181 19.78 0.12 13.03
N PRO A 182 18.68 -0.06 13.77
CA PRO A 182 18.71 -0.09 15.24
C PRO A 182 19.72 -1.09 15.81
N PHE A 183 19.85 -2.26 15.20
CA PHE A 183 20.74 -3.31 15.69
C PHE A 183 22.24 -3.06 15.43
N GLU A 184 22.61 -2.19 14.48
CA GLU A 184 24.02 -1.85 14.25
C GLU A 184 24.63 -1.06 15.41
N THR A 185 23.81 -0.30 16.15
CA THR A 185 24.25 0.45 17.32
C THR A 185 24.23 -0.40 18.60
N THR A 186 23.74 -1.64 18.53
CA THR A 186 23.55 -2.53 19.67
C THR A 186 24.82 -3.24 20.10
N LYS A 187 25.02 -3.31 21.42
CA LYS A 187 26.05 -4.15 22.04
C LYS A 187 25.43 -5.45 22.53
N GLY A 188 26.14 -6.56 22.29
CA GLY A 188 25.71 -7.89 22.70
C GLY A 188 25.10 -8.68 21.54
N SER A 189 24.49 -9.83 21.87
CA SER A 189 23.84 -10.68 20.88
C SER A 189 22.51 -10.06 20.44
N VAL A 190 22.29 -10.01 19.11
CA VAL A 190 21.02 -9.65 18.46
C VAL A 190 20.38 -10.86 17.76
N THR A 191 20.92 -12.06 17.98
CA THR A 191 20.30 -13.30 17.53
C THR A 191 18.94 -13.48 18.20
N TYR A 192 17.90 -13.72 17.41
CA TYR A 192 16.50 -13.83 17.85
C TYR A 192 15.92 -12.50 18.39
N ASP A 193 16.46 -11.37 17.93
CA ASP A 193 15.96 -10.04 18.26
C ASP A 193 15.29 -9.45 17.02
N CYS A 194 14.10 -8.87 17.19
CA CYS A 194 13.35 -8.25 16.10
C CYS A 194 12.58 -7.02 16.57
N VAL A 195 12.34 -6.08 15.65
CA VAL A 195 11.50 -4.92 15.93
C VAL A 195 10.05 -5.40 16.08
N GLU A 196 9.41 -5.05 17.20
CA GLU A 196 8.01 -5.37 17.48
C GLU A 196 7.11 -4.13 17.41
N HIS A 197 7.64 -2.96 17.78
CA HIS A 197 6.86 -1.72 17.79
C HIS A 197 7.64 -0.53 17.26
N MET A 198 6.92 0.34 16.57
CA MET A 198 7.43 1.59 16.05
C MET A 198 6.33 2.66 16.09
N GLU A 199 6.56 3.76 16.82
CA GLU A 199 5.56 4.82 16.98
C GLU A 199 6.24 6.20 17.00
N PHE A 200 5.67 7.16 16.25
CA PHE A 200 6.04 8.55 16.38
C PHE A 200 5.49 9.15 17.68
N SER A 201 6.22 10.07 18.30
CA SER A 201 5.65 10.91 19.37
C SER A 201 4.47 11.71 18.84
N ASP A 202 3.52 12.07 19.70
CA ASP A 202 2.28 12.74 19.28
C ASP A 202 2.51 14.06 18.52
N ASP A 203 3.62 14.74 18.80
CA ASP A 203 4.04 15.97 18.12
C ASP A 203 4.87 15.73 16.85
N GLY A 204 5.26 14.48 16.58
CA GLY A 204 6.10 14.05 15.47
C GLY A 204 7.59 14.35 15.64
N THR A 205 8.04 14.82 16.81
CA THR A 205 9.45 15.16 17.09
C THR A 205 10.34 13.92 17.10
N TYR A 206 9.83 12.79 17.58
CA TYR A 206 10.60 11.56 17.71
C TYR A 206 9.93 10.38 17.01
N LEU A 207 10.75 9.44 16.54
CA LEU A 207 10.34 8.07 16.20
C LEU A 207 10.95 7.12 17.22
N ALA A 208 10.12 6.40 17.98
CA ALA A 208 10.57 5.36 18.89
C ALA A 208 10.43 3.98 18.25
N VAL A 209 11.35 3.08 18.59
CA VAL A 209 11.41 1.69 18.12
C VAL A 209 11.67 0.80 19.33
N CYS A 210 10.94 -0.32 19.44
CA CYS A 210 11.14 -1.33 20.47
C CYS A 210 11.32 -2.72 19.85
N SER A 211 12.26 -3.50 20.37
CA SER A 211 12.40 -4.91 20.01
C SER A 211 11.70 -5.86 20.97
N ASP A 212 11.51 -7.11 20.57
CA ASP A 212 10.96 -8.21 21.38
C ASP A 212 11.81 -8.53 22.63
N GLN A 213 13.09 -8.15 22.61
CA GLN A 213 14.00 -8.23 23.76
C GLN A 213 14.00 -6.97 24.63
N GLY A 214 13.07 -6.02 24.43
CA GLY A 214 12.93 -4.83 25.28
C GLY A 214 14.00 -3.76 25.07
N ARG A 215 14.75 -3.82 23.97
CA ARG A 215 15.64 -2.73 23.54
C ARG A 215 14.80 -1.60 22.96
N VAL A 216 15.17 -0.36 23.28
CA VAL A 216 14.44 0.84 22.86
C VAL A 216 15.40 1.81 22.21
N TRP A 217 15.05 2.25 21.00
CA TRP A 217 15.72 3.31 20.25
C TRP A 217 14.78 4.48 20.05
N VAL A 218 15.33 5.70 20.07
CA VAL A 218 14.57 6.90 19.72
C VAL A 218 15.40 7.76 18.79
N TYR A 219 14.79 8.16 17.68
CA TYR A 219 15.40 8.99 16.65
C TYR A 219 14.72 10.36 16.60
N ASP A 220 15.51 11.43 16.47
CA ASP A 220 15.01 12.78 16.21
C ASP A 220 14.57 12.88 14.74
N THR A 221 13.33 13.30 14.46
CA THR A 221 12.81 13.33 13.08
C THR A 221 13.30 14.54 12.27
N ALA A 222 14.01 15.48 12.90
CA ALA A 222 14.62 16.62 12.23
C ALA A 222 15.85 16.23 11.41
N ASP A 223 16.67 15.30 11.91
CA ASP A 223 17.91 14.87 11.27
C ASP A 223 18.16 13.35 11.30
N TRP A 224 17.23 12.58 11.87
CA TRP A 224 17.27 11.13 12.02
C TRP A 224 18.43 10.61 12.88
N SER A 225 19.00 11.45 13.74
CA SER A 225 19.99 11.02 14.71
C SER A 225 19.38 10.17 15.83
N GLU A 226 20.07 9.11 16.23
CA GLU A 226 19.72 8.31 17.41
C GLU A 226 19.99 9.14 18.68
N VAL A 227 18.94 9.53 19.40
CA VAL A 227 19.02 10.34 20.63
C VAL A 227 18.94 9.50 21.90
N VAL A 228 18.35 8.30 21.80
CA VAL A 228 18.26 7.31 22.89
C VAL A 228 18.51 5.92 22.33
N HIS A 229 19.28 5.14 23.09
CA HIS A 229 19.41 3.69 22.97
C HIS A 229 19.53 3.13 24.38
N THR A 230 18.48 2.43 24.83
CA THR A 230 18.36 1.92 26.19
C THR A 230 17.66 0.55 26.20
N HIS A 231 17.51 -0.03 27.39
CA HIS A 231 16.85 -1.31 27.59
C HIS A 231 15.78 -1.15 28.67
N ALA A 232 14.52 -1.41 28.31
CA ALA A 232 13.37 -1.25 29.21
C ALA A 232 13.21 -2.41 30.20
N GLY A 233 13.96 -3.50 30.01
CA GLY A 233 13.91 -4.72 30.81
C GLY A 233 13.40 -5.91 30.00
N ASP A 234 13.36 -7.07 30.62
CA ASP A 234 12.93 -8.31 29.96
C ASP A 234 11.41 -8.46 30.13
N TRP A 235 10.64 -7.99 29.15
CA TRP A 235 9.18 -8.05 29.14
C TRP A 235 8.70 -9.18 28.25
N ILE A 236 7.60 -9.85 28.63
CA ILE A 236 7.00 -10.90 27.81
C ILE A 236 6.13 -10.21 26.76
N VAL A 237 6.54 -10.27 25.49
CA VAL A 237 5.90 -9.55 24.37
C VAL A 237 5.83 -8.05 24.68
N PRO A 238 6.98 -7.35 24.61
CA PRO A 238 7.08 -5.95 25.01
C PRO A 238 6.17 -5.09 24.16
N LEU A 239 5.30 -4.32 24.79
CA LEU A 239 4.46 -3.33 24.17
C LEU A 239 4.94 -1.92 24.54
N MET A 240 5.27 -1.12 23.52
CA MET A 240 5.71 0.25 23.69
C MET A 240 4.58 1.24 23.36
N MET A 241 4.46 2.32 24.13
CA MET A 241 3.57 3.46 23.84
C MET A 241 4.17 4.77 24.32
N TRP A 242 3.86 5.87 23.63
CA TRP A 242 4.06 7.21 24.20
C TRP A 242 2.96 7.55 25.21
N VAL A 243 3.32 8.27 26.27
CA VAL A 243 2.36 8.91 27.18
C VAL A 243 1.78 10.14 26.47
N PRO A 244 0.45 10.25 26.32
CA PRO A 244 -0.20 11.29 25.51
C PRO A 244 0.29 12.72 25.81
N GLY A 245 0.65 13.44 24.76
CA GLY A 245 1.10 14.84 24.80
C GLY A 245 2.46 15.05 25.48
N SER A 246 3.26 14.00 25.64
CA SER A 246 4.58 14.07 26.28
C SER A 246 5.63 13.24 25.54
N HIS A 247 6.91 13.45 25.87
CA HIS A 247 8.02 12.63 25.36
C HIS A 247 8.45 11.55 26.36
N VAL A 248 7.47 10.98 27.07
CA VAL A 248 7.68 9.85 27.96
C VAL A 248 7.22 8.58 27.26
N LEU A 249 8.13 7.63 27.08
CA LEU A 249 7.83 6.29 26.59
C LEU A 249 7.51 5.37 27.76
N VAL A 250 6.64 4.40 27.52
CA VAL A 250 6.44 3.25 28.41
C VAL A 250 6.67 1.95 27.66
N VAL A 251 7.14 0.93 28.38
CA VAL A 251 7.21 -0.45 27.90
C VAL A 251 6.64 -1.36 28.98
N LYS A 252 5.80 -2.32 28.57
CA LYS A 252 5.13 -3.27 29.48
C LYS A 252 4.88 -4.60 28.78
N SER A 253 4.48 -5.63 29.51
CA SER A 253 4.05 -6.90 28.92
C SER A 253 2.68 -6.77 28.23
N TYR A 254 2.52 -7.38 27.07
CA TYR A 254 1.21 -7.57 26.45
C TYR A 254 0.40 -8.63 27.23
N SER A 255 -0.81 -8.25 27.67
CA SER A 255 -1.72 -9.17 28.37
C SER A 255 -2.64 -9.86 27.36
N THR A 256 -2.49 -11.17 27.18
CA THR A 256 -3.38 -11.98 26.33
C THR A 256 -4.58 -12.51 27.13
N GLY A 257 -5.80 -12.34 26.61
CA GLY A 257 -6.99 -13.07 27.08
C GLY A 257 -7.77 -12.40 28.22
N ASP A 258 -8.38 -13.21 29.09
CA ASP A 258 -9.31 -12.79 30.14
C ASP A 258 -8.63 -12.35 31.45
N GLU A 259 -7.30 -12.46 31.54
CA GLU A 259 -6.59 -12.03 32.74
C GLU A 259 -6.54 -10.49 32.82
N PRO A 260 -6.74 -9.92 34.02
CA PRO A 260 -6.64 -8.48 34.19
C PRO A 260 -5.23 -8.02 33.85
N GLU A 261 -5.15 -6.98 33.02
CA GLU A 261 -3.89 -6.36 32.64
C GLU A 261 -3.05 -5.99 33.88
N GLU A 262 -1.84 -6.53 33.96
CA GLU A 262 -0.90 -6.19 35.02
C GLU A 262 -0.49 -4.72 34.89
N GLU A 263 -0.73 -3.92 35.93
CA GLU A 263 -0.42 -2.49 35.94
C GLU A 263 1.07 -2.23 36.26
N SER A 264 1.97 -2.99 35.62
CA SER A 264 3.42 -2.85 35.69
C SER A 264 3.95 -2.33 34.36
N GLN A 265 4.82 -1.32 34.41
CA GLN A 265 5.47 -0.76 33.23
C GLN A 265 6.81 -0.12 33.59
N TRP A 266 7.73 -0.11 32.64
CA TRP A 266 8.87 0.78 32.61
C TRP A 266 8.48 2.10 31.97
N ALA A 267 9.06 3.22 32.41
CA ALA A 267 8.83 4.53 31.80
C ALA A 267 10.12 5.36 31.72
N TYR A 268 10.27 6.12 30.63
CA TYR A 268 11.47 6.88 30.32
C TYR A 268 11.16 8.20 29.65
N ASP A 269 11.65 9.29 30.23
CA ASP A 269 11.57 10.62 29.64
C ASP A 269 12.73 10.81 28.64
N VAL A 270 12.39 10.89 27.35
CA VAL A 270 13.36 11.01 26.25
C VAL A 270 14.12 12.34 26.31
N ASN A 271 13.45 13.43 26.71
CA ASN A 271 14.09 14.75 26.78
C ASN A 271 15.09 14.81 27.94
N GLN A 272 14.72 14.23 29.09
CA GLN A 272 15.56 14.21 30.29
C GLN A 272 16.57 13.05 30.30
N ARG A 273 16.38 12.06 29.42
CA ARG A 273 17.20 10.84 29.30
C ARG A 273 17.30 10.06 30.60
N THR A 274 16.17 9.92 31.30
CA THR A 274 16.10 9.23 32.59
C THR A 274 14.84 8.39 32.71
N ASN A 275 14.93 7.32 33.49
CA ASN A 275 13.75 6.61 33.97
C ASN A 275 12.91 7.56 34.84
N VAL A 276 11.60 7.48 34.68
CA VAL A 276 10.61 8.29 35.43
C VAL A 276 9.46 7.41 35.89
N GLU A 277 8.65 7.93 36.80
CA GLU A 277 7.33 7.36 37.08
C GLU A 277 6.31 8.01 36.13
N ALA A 278 5.42 7.19 35.56
CA ALA A 278 4.38 7.66 34.65
C ALA A 278 3.04 6.95 34.93
N PRO A 279 1.90 7.59 34.64
CA PRO A 279 0.61 6.90 34.70
C PRO A 279 0.60 5.65 33.84
N PHE A 280 -0.04 4.59 34.33
CA PHE A 280 -0.14 3.35 33.57
C PHE A 280 -0.88 3.57 32.25
N GLN A 281 -0.25 3.20 31.14
CA GLN A 281 -0.86 3.33 29.82
C GLN A 281 -1.62 2.05 29.49
N ARG A 282 -2.94 2.03 29.67
CA ARG A 282 -3.82 0.87 29.40
C ARG A 282 -3.86 0.47 27.92
N GLY A 283 -4.11 -0.82 27.66
CA GLY A 283 -4.44 -1.33 26.33
C GLY A 283 -3.20 -1.53 25.46
N HIS A 284 -3.41 -2.01 24.22
CA HIS A 284 -2.32 -2.34 23.30
C HIS A 284 -2.07 -1.27 22.23
N ARG A 285 -3.07 -0.44 21.90
CA ARG A 285 -2.86 0.80 21.16
C ARG A 285 -3.80 1.88 21.67
N ARG A 286 -3.45 3.12 21.35
CA ARG A 286 -4.22 4.31 21.67
C ARG A 286 -4.41 5.21 20.45
N SER A 287 -5.40 6.09 20.54
CA SER A 287 -5.46 7.27 19.68
C SER A 287 -4.39 8.30 20.07
N GLY A 288 -4.05 9.19 19.13
CA GLY A 288 -3.02 10.22 19.35
C GLY A 288 -3.36 11.16 20.52
N ASP A 289 -4.63 11.48 20.71
CA ASP A 289 -5.10 12.27 21.86
C ASP A 289 -5.21 11.46 23.18
N GLY A 290 -4.99 10.14 23.12
CA GLY A 290 -5.14 9.21 24.24
C GLY A 290 -6.57 8.98 24.71
N ALA A 291 -7.58 9.54 24.03
CA ALA A 291 -8.99 9.43 24.40
C ALA A 291 -9.55 8.03 24.15
N TYR A 292 -9.00 7.30 23.18
CA TYR A 292 -9.41 5.96 22.80
C TYR A 292 -8.28 4.96 22.97
N ARG A 293 -8.61 3.77 23.46
CA ARG A 293 -7.68 2.65 23.62
C ARG A 293 -8.34 1.35 23.23
N ILE A 294 -7.58 0.48 22.61
CA ILE A 294 -8.00 -0.88 22.31
C ILE A 294 -7.36 -1.85 23.31
N SER A 295 -8.17 -2.75 23.87
CA SER A 295 -7.70 -3.85 24.70
C SER A 295 -8.27 -5.17 24.17
N PRO A 296 -7.54 -6.29 24.26
CA PRO A 296 -8.12 -7.61 24.00
C PRO A 296 -9.40 -7.80 24.81
N ASN A 297 -10.38 -8.49 24.23
CA ASN A 297 -11.54 -8.96 24.98
C ASN A 297 -11.65 -10.49 24.91
N GLY A 298 -12.57 -11.06 25.69
CA GLY A 298 -12.78 -12.51 25.75
C GLY A 298 -13.28 -13.16 24.45
N ALA A 299 -13.36 -12.42 23.33
CA ALA A 299 -13.70 -12.96 22.01
C ALA A 299 -12.49 -13.51 21.23
N GLY A 300 -11.31 -13.56 21.85
CA GLY A 300 -10.07 -14.04 21.23
C GLY A 300 -9.50 -13.03 20.23
N GLU A 301 -8.74 -13.51 19.23
CA GLU A 301 -8.06 -12.67 18.23
C GLU A 301 -9.01 -11.78 17.38
N GLY A 302 -10.34 -11.98 17.49
CA GLY A 302 -11.35 -11.26 16.71
C GLY A 302 -12.06 -10.11 17.42
N GLY A 303 -11.74 -9.84 18.69
CA GLY A 303 -12.47 -8.83 19.45
C GLY A 303 -11.56 -7.96 20.31
N PHE A 304 -11.81 -6.66 20.22
CA PHE A 304 -11.22 -5.67 21.11
C PHE A 304 -12.30 -4.86 21.79
N ASP A 305 -12.04 -4.47 23.02
CA ASP A 305 -12.80 -3.43 23.70
C ASP A 305 -12.20 -2.08 23.35
N LEU A 306 -13.05 -1.18 22.86
CA LEU A 306 -12.71 0.23 22.72
C LEU A 306 -13.10 0.97 23.99
N HIS A 307 -12.10 1.51 24.68
CA HIS A 307 -12.29 2.32 25.87
C HIS A 307 -12.24 3.81 25.51
N GLY A 308 -13.12 4.61 26.12
CA GLY A 308 -13.00 6.07 26.13
C GLY A 308 -12.10 6.57 27.27
N GLN A 309 -12.17 7.88 27.58
CA GLN A 309 -11.39 8.51 28.67
C GLN A 309 -11.60 7.86 30.06
N SER A 310 -12.75 7.22 30.29
CA SER A 310 -13.02 6.43 31.50
C SER A 310 -13.02 4.93 31.20
N ARG A 311 -12.57 4.15 32.19
CA ARG A 311 -12.55 2.67 32.17
C ARG A 311 -13.90 2.04 31.80
N GLU A 312 -15.00 2.77 32.01
CA GLU A 312 -16.36 2.35 31.65
C GLU A 312 -17.20 3.50 31.06
N PRO A 313 -18.12 3.18 30.11
CA PRO A 313 -18.36 1.85 29.55
C PRO A 313 -17.43 1.54 28.36
N SER A 314 -16.77 0.37 28.38
CA SER A 314 -16.09 -0.17 27.20
C SER A 314 -17.13 -0.55 26.15
N ARG A 315 -16.75 -0.46 24.87
CA ARG A 315 -17.60 -0.85 23.75
C ARG A 315 -16.96 -2.02 23.04
N PRO A 316 -17.61 -3.19 22.98
CA PRO A 316 -17.08 -4.32 22.24
C PRO A 316 -17.09 -3.97 20.75
N LEU A 317 -15.92 -3.93 20.14
CA LEU A 317 -15.79 -3.93 18.69
C LEU A 317 -15.79 -5.39 18.23
N SER A 318 -16.92 -5.84 17.73
CA SER A 318 -17.03 -7.06 16.93
C SER A 318 -17.43 -6.62 15.54
N HIS A 319 -16.57 -6.83 14.54
CA HIS A 319 -16.93 -6.50 13.17
C HIS A 319 -18.13 -7.39 12.76
N ALA A 320 -19.22 -6.73 12.36
CA ALA A 320 -20.36 -7.22 11.59
C ALA A 320 -20.76 -8.73 11.66
N GLY A 321 -20.86 -9.32 12.86
CA GLY A 321 -21.60 -10.57 13.09
C GLY A 321 -20.85 -11.89 12.86
N GLY A 322 -19.55 -11.87 12.59
CA GLY A 322 -18.70 -13.06 12.39
C GLY A 322 -17.46 -13.06 13.28
N ARG A 323 -17.01 -14.25 13.70
CA ARG A 323 -15.75 -14.43 14.46
C ARG A 323 -14.53 -14.43 13.52
N ASP A 324 -14.24 -13.32 12.83
CA ASP A 324 -12.97 -13.21 12.10
C ASP A 324 -11.91 -12.48 12.94
N PRO A 325 -10.66 -12.97 13.01
CA PRO A 325 -9.57 -12.30 13.71
C PRO A 325 -9.31 -10.89 13.16
N ILE A 326 -9.18 -9.90 14.04
CA ILE A 326 -8.65 -8.59 13.71
C ILE A 326 -7.12 -8.71 13.81
N GLN A 327 -6.44 -8.49 12.70
CA GLN A 327 -5.00 -8.76 12.58
C GLN A 327 -4.16 -7.49 12.69
N CYS A 328 -4.70 -6.36 12.27
CA CYS A 328 -4.02 -5.08 12.26
C CYS A 328 -5.01 -3.93 12.46
N HIS A 329 -4.51 -2.80 12.95
CA HIS A 329 -5.35 -1.68 13.34
C HIS A 329 -4.57 -0.36 13.36
N ALA A 330 -5.25 0.74 13.04
CA ALA A 330 -4.65 2.08 13.08
C ALA A 330 -5.70 3.14 13.42
N PHE A 331 -5.37 4.05 14.33
CA PHE A 331 -6.13 5.29 14.49
C PHE A 331 -5.66 6.32 13.45
N SER A 332 -6.57 7.15 12.94
CA SER A 332 -6.16 8.40 12.29
C SER A 332 -5.53 9.34 13.32
N GLY A 333 -4.62 10.22 12.88
CA GLY A 333 -3.94 11.16 13.79
C GLY A 333 -4.91 12.11 14.51
N ASP A 334 -6.01 12.50 13.85
CA ASP A 334 -7.10 13.29 14.42
C ASP A 334 -8.05 12.49 15.33
N SER A 335 -7.78 11.20 15.53
CA SER A 335 -8.53 10.27 16.39
C SER A 335 -9.99 10.06 15.98
N SER A 336 -10.39 10.55 14.79
CA SER A 336 -11.77 10.48 14.29
C SER A 336 -12.14 9.14 13.66
N ARG A 337 -11.14 8.32 13.31
CA ARG A 337 -11.32 7.01 12.67
C ARG A 337 -10.42 5.97 13.31
N LEU A 338 -10.95 4.75 13.42
CA LEU A 338 -10.18 3.54 13.69
C LEU A 338 -10.34 2.60 12.49
N PHE A 339 -9.23 2.24 11.87
CA PHE A 339 -9.15 1.27 10.80
C PHE A 339 -8.85 -0.10 11.38
N LEU A 340 -9.56 -1.13 10.95
CA LEU A 340 -9.38 -2.53 11.39
C LEU A 340 -9.24 -3.43 10.17
N GLY A 341 -8.14 -4.16 10.08
CA GLY A 341 -7.93 -5.22 9.11
C GLY A 341 -8.37 -6.56 9.69
N ALA A 342 -9.29 -7.24 9.02
CA ALA A 342 -9.76 -8.58 9.40
C ALA A 342 -9.84 -9.48 8.17
N GLN A 343 -8.95 -10.48 8.11
CA GLN A 343 -8.72 -11.33 6.96
C GLN A 343 -8.44 -10.51 5.68
N GLU A 344 -9.38 -10.52 4.73
CA GLU A 344 -9.30 -9.78 3.47
C GLU A 344 -9.92 -8.40 3.53
N ASN A 345 -10.57 -8.04 4.65
CA ASN A 345 -11.47 -6.89 4.73
C ASN A 345 -10.86 -5.77 5.58
N LEU A 346 -11.19 -4.54 5.19
CA LEU A 346 -10.88 -3.34 5.97
C LEU A 346 -12.19 -2.72 6.47
N TYR A 347 -12.28 -2.48 7.77
CA TYR A 347 -13.39 -1.78 8.40
C TYR A 347 -12.95 -0.41 8.89
N VAL A 348 -13.84 0.57 8.78
CA VAL A 348 -13.66 1.92 9.33
C VAL A 348 -14.68 2.12 10.43
N VAL A 349 -14.19 2.43 11.63
CA VAL A 349 -14.98 2.60 12.84
C VAL A 349 -14.95 4.06 13.26
N ASP A 350 -16.09 4.60 13.67
CA ASP A 350 -16.19 5.86 14.42
C ASP A 350 -15.88 5.54 15.89
N PRO A 351 -14.70 5.93 16.43
CA PRO A 351 -14.32 5.56 17.79
C PRO A 351 -15.24 6.18 18.85
N ALA A 352 -15.80 7.37 18.55
CA ALA A 352 -16.71 8.08 19.43
C ALA A 352 -18.08 7.39 19.56
N LYS A 353 -18.45 6.51 18.63
CA LYS A 353 -19.67 5.67 18.69
C LYS A 353 -19.40 4.18 18.90
N GLY A 354 -18.21 3.69 18.53
CA GLY A 354 -17.90 2.27 18.49
C GLY A 354 -18.64 1.52 17.38
N GLU A 355 -18.94 2.20 16.28
CA GLU A 355 -19.74 1.64 15.18
C GLU A 355 -18.93 1.62 13.88
N VAL A 356 -19.12 0.57 13.08
CA VAL A 356 -18.57 0.50 11.72
C VAL A 356 -19.33 1.50 10.85
N VAL A 357 -18.63 2.53 10.38
CA VAL A 357 -19.18 3.60 9.52
C VAL A 357 -18.84 3.39 8.04
N ASP A 358 -17.83 2.58 7.74
CA ASP A 358 -17.50 2.19 6.37
C ASP A 358 -16.76 0.84 6.31
N LYS A 359 -16.68 0.25 5.11
CA LYS A 359 -15.94 -0.97 4.83
C LYS A 359 -15.39 -1.01 3.40
N VAL A 360 -14.23 -1.65 3.26
CA VAL A 360 -13.68 -2.11 1.98
C VAL A 360 -13.66 -3.64 2.05
N MET A 361 -14.65 -4.26 1.40
CA MET A 361 -14.70 -5.71 1.31
C MET A 361 -13.66 -6.16 0.31
N SER A 362 -12.94 -7.23 0.66
CA SER A 362 -11.96 -7.81 -0.23
C SER A 362 -10.91 -6.73 -0.62
N ALA A 363 -10.31 -6.10 0.39
CA ALA A 363 -9.26 -5.09 0.25
C ALA A 363 -7.91 -5.70 -0.16
N SER A 364 -7.51 -6.83 0.43
CA SER A 364 -6.32 -7.61 0.02
C SER A 364 -6.54 -9.10 0.25
N GLU A 365 -5.66 -9.99 -0.24
CA GLU A 365 -5.70 -11.41 0.18
C GLU A 365 -5.36 -11.56 1.67
N ARG A 366 -4.50 -10.66 2.18
CA ARG A 366 -4.20 -10.52 3.61
C ARG A 366 -3.71 -9.11 3.91
N LEU A 367 -4.15 -8.55 5.04
CA LEU A 367 -3.69 -7.28 5.58
C LEU A 367 -2.78 -7.55 6.78
N PHE A 368 -1.54 -7.10 6.71
CA PHE A 368 -0.52 -7.34 7.75
C PHE A 368 -0.45 -6.21 8.75
N GLU A 369 -0.30 -4.98 8.25
CA GLU A 369 -0.11 -3.80 9.09
C GLU A 369 -0.82 -2.59 8.47
N LEU A 370 -1.23 -1.65 9.33
CA LEU A 370 -1.94 -0.44 8.94
C LEU A 370 -1.28 0.79 9.56
N ALA A 371 -1.15 1.86 8.78
CA ALA A 371 -0.83 3.18 9.31
C ALA A 371 -1.65 4.25 8.59
N ALA A 372 -2.37 5.08 9.34
CA ALA A 372 -3.24 6.11 8.77
C ALA A 372 -2.56 7.47 8.78
N ASN A 373 -2.79 8.26 7.73
CA ASN A 373 -2.36 9.65 7.73
C ASN A 373 -3.17 10.48 8.76
N PRO A 374 -2.76 11.71 9.09
CA PRO A 374 -3.37 12.49 10.18
C PRO A 374 -4.88 12.66 10.10
N ASP A 375 -5.44 12.86 8.90
CA ASP A 375 -6.88 13.07 8.70
C ASP A 375 -7.65 11.80 8.25
N GLY A 376 -6.96 10.66 8.18
CA GLY A 376 -7.53 9.39 7.73
C GLY A 376 -8.00 9.35 6.27
N ARG A 377 -7.63 10.33 5.42
CA ARG A 377 -7.91 10.29 3.97
C ARG A 377 -7.05 9.28 3.22
N TYR A 378 -5.88 8.95 3.75
CA TYR A 378 -4.97 7.96 3.20
C TYR A 378 -4.56 6.91 4.24
N LEU A 379 -4.38 5.68 3.77
CA LEU A 379 -4.03 4.54 4.62
C LEU A 379 -2.91 3.74 3.95
N ALA A 380 -1.80 3.60 4.66
CA ALA A 380 -0.73 2.68 4.29
C ALA A 380 -1.11 1.28 4.78
N ILE A 381 -0.99 0.30 3.89
CA ILE A 381 -1.34 -1.09 4.16
C ILE A 381 -0.19 -1.98 3.69
N GLY A 382 0.41 -2.74 4.62
CA GLY A 382 1.25 -3.88 4.26
C GLY A 382 0.34 -5.05 3.89
N SER A 383 0.46 -5.59 2.68
CA SER A 383 -0.44 -6.64 2.21
C SER A 383 0.20 -7.59 1.21
N PHE A 384 -0.50 -8.69 0.91
CA PHE A 384 -0.29 -9.42 -0.36
C PHE A 384 -1.08 -8.72 -1.46
N SER A 385 -0.38 -8.25 -2.50
CA SER A 385 -0.99 -7.57 -3.65
C SER A 385 -2.12 -8.38 -4.26
N ARG A 386 -3.31 -7.77 -4.42
CA ARG A 386 -4.36 -8.33 -5.28
C ARG A 386 -4.07 -8.17 -6.77
N LYS A 387 -3.31 -7.14 -7.13
CA LYS A 387 -3.17 -6.71 -8.51
C LYS A 387 -2.27 -7.65 -9.34
N LEU A 388 -1.48 -8.53 -8.70
CA LEU A 388 -0.65 -9.53 -9.40
C LEU A 388 -1.02 -10.98 -9.08
N SER A 389 -2.24 -11.25 -8.59
CA SER A 389 -2.66 -12.62 -8.26
C SER A 389 -2.56 -13.59 -9.45
N TYR A 390 -2.53 -13.08 -10.69
CA TYR A 390 -2.35 -13.86 -11.94
C TYR A 390 -0.89 -14.06 -12.37
N LEU A 391 0.08 -13.36 -11.77
CA LEU A 391 1.49 -13.72 -11.88
C LEU A 391 1.75 -14.69 -10.73
N GLU A 392 1.98 -15.97 -11.02
CA GLU A 392 2.32 -16.98 -10.02
C GLU A 392 3.65 -16.64 -9.33
N PHE A 393 3.63 -15.71 -8.39
CA PHE A 393 4.62 -15.65 -7.33
C PHE A 393 4.28 -16.81 -6.42
N GLY A 394 5.12 -17.86 -6.43
CA GLY A 394 4.97 -19.07 -5.61
C GLY A 394 5.00 -18.78 -4.10
N GLU A 395 5.44 -19.75 -3.30
CA GLU A 395 5.38 -19.68 -1.81
C GLU A 395 6.13 -18.48 -1.18
N ASN A 396 6.97 -17.75 -1.94
CA ASN A 396 7.72 -16.57 -1.51
C ASN A 396 7.15 -15.27 -2.13
N ARG A 397 5.87 -14.94 -1.89
CA ARG A 397 5.30 -13.66 -2.33
C ARG A 397 5.89 -12.50 -1.51
N PRO A 398 6.56 -11.51 -2.13
CA PRO A 398 7.02 -10.32 -1.40
C PRO A 398 5.82 -9.54 -0.83
N HIS A 399 6.00 -8.93 0.35
CA HIS A 399 5.01 -8.00 0.87
C HIS A 399 4.94 -6.77 -0.04
N GLU A 400 3.73 -6.28 -0.30
CA GLU A 400 3.49 -5.02 -0.97
C GLU A 400 3.04 -3.98 0.05
N LEU A 401 3.63 -2.78 -0.01
CA LEU A 401 3.11 -1.62 0.67
C LEU A 401 2.21 -0.85 -0.29
N CYS A 402 0.93 -0.75 0.05
CA CYS A 402 -0.06 0.00 -0.70
C CYS A 402 -0.46 1.28 0.03
N ILE A 403 -0.59 2.39 -0.68
CA ILE A 403 -1.28 3.58 -0.18
C ILE A 403 -2.69 3.62 -0.80
N TRP A 404 -3.68 3.59 0.08
CA TRP A 404 -5.09 3.68 -0.27
C TRP A 404 -5.59 5.11 -0.11
N ARG A 405 -6.32 5.61 -1.11
CA ARG A 405 -7.16 6.80 -0.96
C ARG A 405 -8.54 6.36 -0.46
N MET A 406 -8.92 6.80 0.73
CA MET A 406 -10.13 6.31 1.39
C MET A 406 -11.42 6.95 0.84
N ALA A 407 -11.33 8.08 0.14
CA ALA A 407 -12.50 8.75 -0.44
C ALA A 407 -13.19 7.92 -1.53
N ASP A 408 -12.41 7.17 -2.32
CA ASP A 408 -12.88 6.32 -3.43
C ASP A 408 -12.42 4.86 -3.30
N LYS A 409 -11.70 4.52 -2.23
CA LYS A 409 -11.24 3.16 -1.88
C LYS A 409 -10.36 2.56 -2.99
N LYS A 410 -9.46 3.37 -3.54
CA LYS A 410 -8.50 2.96 -4.57
C LYS A 410 -7.08 2.88 -4.02
N ILE A 411 -6.33 1.88 -4.48
CA ILE A 411 -4.87 1.84 -4.34
C ILE A 411 -4.28 2.85 -5.33
N VAL A 412 -3.66 3.89 -4.79
CA VAL A 412 -3.10 4.98 -5.59
C VAL A 412 -1.60 4.86 -5.81
N LEU A 413 -0.92 4.13 -4.93
CA LEU A 413 0.53 3.87 -4.97
C LEU A 413 0.79 2.47 -4.40
N GLY A 414 1.69 1.71 -5.02
CA GLY A 414 2.08 0.38 -4.56
C GLY A 414 3.58 0.13 -4.74
N HIS A 415 4.21 -0.54 -3.79
CA HIS A 415 5.61 -0.94 -3.91
C HIS A 415 5.86 -2.30 -3.28
N GLN A 416 6.50 -3.20 -4.02
CA GLN A 416 6.89 -4.51 -3.53
C GLN A 416 8.27 -4.47 -2.88
N PHE A 417 8.35 -4.92 -1.63
CA PHE A 417 9.61 -5.05 -0.91
C PHE A 417 10.09 -6.50 -0.94
N ARG A 418 11.39 -6.71 -1.12
CA ARG A 418 12.02 -8.02 -0.91
C ARG A 418 12.35 -8.26 0.57
N ALA A 419 11.39 -7.92 1.42
CA ALA A 419 11.44 -8.00 2.87
C ALA A 419 10.02 -8.22 3.38
N TYR A 420 9.89 -8.75 4.60
CA TYR A 420 8.65 -8.66 5.34
C TYR A 420 8.46 -7.21 5.80
N ILE A 421 7.21 -6.75 5.79
CA ILE A 421 6.81 -5.48 6.41
C ILE A 421 6.29 -5.85 7.79
N ASP A 422 7.09 -5.55 8.83
CA ASP A 422 6.79 -5.95 10.20
C ASP A 422 6.00 -4.89 10.95
N GLU A 423 6.28 -3.61 10.71
CA GLU A 423 5.60 -2.50 11.40
C GLU A 423 5.53 -1.25 10.49
N LEU A 424 4.45 -0.48 10.62
CA LEU A 424 4.24 0.78 9.89
C LEU A 424 3.92 1.91 10.86
N ALA A 425 4.53 3.07 10.64
CA ALA A 425 4.20 4.28 11.38
C ALA A 425 4.07 5.46 10.42
N TRP A 426 2.93 6.14 10.46
CA TRP A 426 2.74 7.42 9.75
C TRP A 426 2.87 8.55 10.75
N SER A 427 3.71 9.54 10.48
CA SER A 427 3.90 10.65 11.41
C SER A 427 2.59 11.41 11.66
N PRO A 428 2.31 11.81 12.91
CA PRO A 428 1.10 12.56 13.23
C PRO A 428 1.17 14.00 12.72
N ASN A 429 0.10 14.77 12.97
CA ASN A 429 -0.04 16.20 12.69
C ASN A 429 0.14 16.60 11.22
N ASP A 430 1.38 16.79 10.77
CA ASP A 430 1.72 17.24 9.42
C ASP A 430 1.81 16.08 8.42
N GLY A 431 1.83 14.83 8.91
CA GLY A 431 1.81 13.64 8.06
C GLY A 431 3.06 13.47 7.23
N ARG A 432 4.15 14.18 7.53
CA ARG A 432 5.32 14.33 6.66
C ARG A 432 6.17 13.07 6.43
N TRP A 433 6.06 12.05 7.28
CA TRP A 433 6.85 10.82 7.21
C TRP A 433 5.98 9.56 7.22
N LEU A 434 6.43 8.54 6.49
CA LEU A 434 6.02 7.14 6.68
C LEU A 434 7.29 6.33 6.96
N ALA A 435 7.34 5.70 8.14
CA ALA A 435 8.38 4.76 8.50
C ALA A 435 7.88 3.33 8.31
N VAL A 436 8.74 2.48 7.77
CA VAL A 436 8.44 1.09 7.43
C VAL A 436 9.57 0.22 7.99
N ALA A 437 9.25 -0.71 8.89
CA ALA A 437 10.17 -1.72 9.35
C ALA A 437 10.20 -2.88 8.35
N LEU A 438 11.39 -3.16 7.82
CA LEU A 438 11.65 -4.13 6.77
C LEU A 438 12.58 -5.23 7.31
N GLU A 439 12.03 -6.43 7.51
CA GLU A 439 12.79 -7.60 7.94
C GLU A 439 13.23 -8.42 6.70
N PRO A 440 14.52 -8.70 6.51
CA PRO A 440 15.00 -9.45 5.36
C PRO A 440 14.37 -10.85 5.23
N MET A 441 14.01 -11.24 4.01
CA MET A 441 13.59 -12.63 3.73
C MET A 441 14.83 -13.55 3.66
N GLY A 442 14.91 -14.57 4.52
CA GLY A 442 16.07 -15.48 4.59
C GLY A 442 15.70 -16.98 4.61
N GLU A 443 16.62 -17.84 4.14
CA GLU A 443 16.47 -19.30 4.17
C GLU A 443 16.65 -19.86 5.59
N GLY A 444 15.57 -19.82 6.39
CA GLY A 444 15.38 -20.74 7.53
C GLY A 444 15.69 -20.21 8.93
N GLN A 445 15.94 -18.91 9.11
CA GLN A 445 15.96 -18.29 10.45
C GLN A 445 15.35 -16.88 10.39
N PHE A 446 14.29 -16.65 11.15
CA PHE A 446 13.70 -15.33 11.41
C PHE A 446 14.45 -14.62 12.54
N HIS A 447 14.38 -13.28 12.58
CA HIS A 447 14.82 -12.44 13.70
C HIS A 447 16.33 -12.50 13.95
N ARG A 448 17.11 -11.95 13.02
CA ARG A 448 18.59 -11.91 13.13
C ARG A 448 19.12 -10.56 13.63
N GLY A 449 18.24 -9.66 14.06
CA GLY A 449 18.61 -8.27 14.31
C GLY A 449 19.08 -7.58 13.03
N GLU A 450 18.41 -7.87 11.90
CA GLU A 450 18.75 -7.30 10.59
C GLU A 450 17.66 -6.34 10.08
N THR A 451 16.63 -6.07 10.89
CA THR A 451 15.54 -5.17 10.51
C THR A 451 16.07 -3.78 10.16
N GLU A 452 15.69 -3.30 8.98
CA GLU A 452 15.96 -1.94 8.52
C GLU A 452 14.69 -1.11 8.65
N ILE A 453 14.81 0.16 9.06
CA ILE A 453 13.67 1.08 9.07
C ILE A 453 13.85 2.06 7.93
N ALA A 454 13.09 1.87 6.86
CA ALA A 454 13.05 2.79 5.73
C ALA A 454 12.08 3.93 6.06
N VAL A 455 12.56 5.17 6.00
CA VAL A 455 11.70 6.34 6.19
C VAL A 455 11.50 7.07 4.88
N PHE A 456 10.25 7.34 4.54
CA PHE A 456 9.84 8.02 3.33
C PHE A 456 9.22 9.37 3.66
N ARG A 457 9.52 10.38 2.84
CA ARG A 457 8.93 11.70 2.92
C ARG A 457 7.61 11.75 2.14
N MET A 458 6.58 12.38 2.70
CA MET A 458 5.39 12.75 1.93
C MET A 458 5.63 13.96 1.05
N GLY A 459 5.01 13.96 -0.12
CA GLY A 459 5.17 15.07 -1.05
C GLY A 459 6.35 14.88 -2.00
N PRO A 460 6.33 15.57 -3.15
CA PRO A 460 7.48 15.62 -4.02
C PRO A 460 8.66 16.23 -3.26
N ASP A 461 9.84 15.62 -3.41
CA ASP A 461 11.05 16.23 -2.90
C ASP A 461 11.27 17.55 -3.65
N VAL A 462 11.26 18.67 -2.92
CA VAL A 462 11.31 20.03 -3.49
C VAL A 462 12.64 20.31 -4.20
N GLY A 463 13.57 19.35 -4.22
CA GLY A 463 14.82 19.44 -4.94
C GLY A 463 14.99 18.30 -5.92
N HIS A 464 14.35 18.35 -7.09
CA HIS A 464 14.89 17.84 -8.37
C HIS A 464 14.19 18.44 -9.58
#